data_AF-A0A9E6EDL8-F1
#
_entry.id   AF-A0A9E6EDL8-F1
#
_cell.length_a   1.000
_cell.length_b   1.000
_cell.length_c   1.000
_cell.angle_alpha   90.00
_cell.angle_beta   90.00
_cell.angle_gamma   90.00
#
_symmetry.space_group_name_H-M   'P 1'
#
loop_
_entity.id
_entity.type
_entity.pdbx_description
1 polymer ?
#
loop_
_entity_poly.entity_id
_entity_poly.type
_entity_poly.pdbx_seq_one_letter_code
_entity_poly.pdbx_strand_id
1 'polypeptide(L)'
;RDFVYVKDVVEVMAWFLEHPKVNGIYNVGTGRARTWKDLVQAVFAAVDQPAQIDYIPMPEALRDRYQYRTEADIEKLKRAGCPVVFRPLEDAVSDYVRNYLLKGDPYLE
;
A
#
# COMPACT_ATOMS: atom_id res chain seq x y z
N ARG A 1 3.58 -4.72 -7.67
CA ARG A 1 2.52 -4.93 -6.66
C ARG A 1 1.70 -3.66 -6.57
N ASP A 2 0.43 -3.78 -6.27
CA ASP A 2 -0.39 -2.65 -5.82
C ASP A 2 -0.15 -2.47 -4.32
N PHE A 3 0.63 -1.47 -3.95
CA PHE A 3 0.91 -1.16 -2.55
C PHE A 3 -0.15 -0.17 -2.05
N VAL A 4 -0.93 -0.57 -1.06
CA VAL A 4 -2.02 0.25 -0.51
C VAL A 4 -1.70 0.62 0.94
N TYR A 5 -1.94 1.90 1.29
CA TYR A 5 -1.67 2.37 2.63
C TYR A 5 -2.81 2.01 3.59
N VAL A 6 -2.47 1.59 4.81
CA VAL A 6 -3.46 1.13 5.79
C VAL A 6 -4.50 2.22 6.12
N LYS A 7 -4.10 3.50 6.14
CA LYS A 7 -5.05 4.61 6.38
C LYS A 7 -6.10 4.70 5.27
N ASP A 8 -5.72 4.51 4.00
CA ASP A 8 -6.67 4.50 2.88
C ASP A 8 -7.64 3.32 3.00
N VAL A 9 -7.14 2.15 3.40
CA VAL A 9 -7.99 0.96 3.62
C VAL A 9 -9.00 1.23 4.74
N VAL A 10 -8.57 1.84 5.85
CA VAL A 10 -9.47 2.19 6.96
C VAL A 10 -10.52 3.21 6.53
N GLU A 11 -10.17 4.21 5.72
CA GLU A 11 -11.12 5.16 5.15
C GLU A 11 -12.18 4.45 4.29
N VAL A 12 -11.78 3.47 3.47
CA VAL A 12 -12.71 2.64 2.69
C VAL A 12 -13.63 1.82 3.60
N MET A 13 -13.08 1.22 4.66
CA MET A 13 -13.87 0.44 5.63
C MET A 13 -14.88 1.30 6.40
N ALA A 14 -14.48 2.51 6.81
CA ALA A 14 -15.35 3.49 7.44
C ALA A 14 -16.50 3.89 6.50
N TRP A 15 -16.20 4.11 5.22
CA TRP A 15 -17.23 4.41 4.23
C TRP A 15 -18.24 3.26 4.07
N PHE A 16 -17.79 1.99 4.01
CA PHE A 16 -18.70 0.84 3.96
C PHE A 16 -19.57 0.73 5.21
N LEU A 17 -19.03 1.05 6.38
CA LEU A 17 -19.79 1.06 7.64
C LEU A 17 -20.95 2.07 7.62
N GLU A 18 -20.72 3.24 7.02
CA GLU A 18 -21.73 4.29 6.84
C GLU A 18 -22.73 4.00 5.72
N HIS A 19 -22.38 3.10 4.78
CA HIS A 19 -23.18 2.77 3.60
C HIS A 19 -23.57 1.27 3.58
N PRO A 20 -24.35 0.77 4.56
CA PRO A 20 -24.61 -0.66 4.73
C PRO A 20 -25.38 -1.32 3.55
N LYS A 21 -26.02 -0.50 2.70
CA LYS A 21 -26.68 -0.97 1.46
C LYS A 21 -25.67 -1.35 0.38
N VAL A 22 -24.44 -0.84 0.44
CA VAL A 22 -23.35 -1.21 -0.46
C VAL A 22 -22.69 -2.46 0.11
N ASN A 23 -23.03 -3.62 -0.47
CA ASN A 23 -22.59 -4.92 0.03
C ASN A 23 -21.96 -5.76 -1.08
N GLY A 24 -20.94 -6.54 -0.72
CA GLY A 24 -20.32 -7.53 -1.59
C GLY A 24 -18.81 -7.59 -1.42
N ILE A 25 -18.16 -8.26 -2.37
CA ILE A 25 -16.69 -8.40 -2.40
C ILE A 25 -16.09 -7.31 -3.29
N TYR A 26 -15.14 -6.55 -2.76
CA TYR A 26 -14.48 -5.44 -3.46
C TYR A 26 -12.96 -5.59 -3.38
N ASN A 27 -12.28 -5.30 -4.48
CA ASN A 27 -10.84 -5.07 -4.43
C ASN A 27 -10.58 -3.71 -3.77
N VAL A 28 -9.60 -3.65 -2.88
CA VAL A 28 -9.12 -2.41 -2.27
C VAL A 28 -7.63 -2.32 -2.57
N GLY A 29 -7.25 -1.28 -3.32
CA GLY A 29 -5.90 -1.02 -3.78
C GLY A 29 -5.87 0.30 -4.54
N THR A 30 -4.68 0.79 -4.87
CA THR A 30 -4.52 2.07 -5.58
C THR A 30 -4.97 1.97 -7.05
N GLY A 31 -5.09 0.75 -7.58
CA GLY A 31 -5.33 0.48 -8.99
C GLY A 31 -4.10 0.73 -9.87
N ARG A 32 -2.91 0.85 -9.26
CA ARG A 32 -1.65 1.10 -9.96
C ARG A 32 -0.57 0.16 -9.44
N ALA A 33 -0.08 -0.74 -10.30
CA ALA A 33 1.08 -1.55 -9.94
C ALA A 33 2.35 -0.70 -9.88
N ARG A 34 3.14 -0.89 -8.82
CA ARG A 34 4.48 -0.33 -8.62
C ARG A 34 5.51 -1.44 -8.46
N THR A 35 6.78 -1.14 -8.70
CA THR A 35 7.87 -2.11 -8.53
C THR A 35 8.34 -2.17 -7.07
N TRP A 36 9.04 -3.24 -6.69
CA TRP A 36 9.76 -3.26 -5.40
C TRP A 36 10.86 -2.20 -5.34
N LYS A 37 11.51 -1.92 -6.47
CA LYS A 37 12.49 -0.84 -6.58
C LYS A 37 11.86 0.50 -6.20
N ASP A 38 10.66 0.80 -6.69
CA ASP A 38 9.94 2.04 -6.36
C ASP A 38 9.69 2.16 -4.86
N LEU A 39 9.23 1.06 -4.21
CA LEU A 39 9.00 1.03 -2.77
C LEU A 39 10.30 1.28 -2.00
N VAL A 40 11.38 0.59 -2.34
CA VAL A 40 12.67 0.74 -1.67
C VAL A 40 13.22 2.17 -1.86
N GLN A 41 13.09 2.74 -3.06
CA GLN A 41 13.47 4.14 -3.31
C GLN A 41 12.66 5.12 -2.46
N ALA A 42 11.34 4.90 -2.32
CA ALA A 42 10.50 5.73 -1.46
C ALA A 42 10.92 5.63 0.02
N VAL A 43 11.34 4.45 0.50
CA VAL A 43 11.85 4.28 1.86
C VAL A 43 13.16 5.05 2.06
N PHE A 44 14.12 4.94 1.14
CA PHE A 44 15.37 5.69 1.19
C PHE A 44 15.14 7.21 1.19
N ALA A 45 14.24 7.68 0.34
CA ALA A 45 13.84 9.09 0.30
C ALA A 45 13.19 9.54 1.63
N ALA A 46 12.39 8.69 2.27
CA ALA A 46 11.73 9.01 3.54
C ALA A 46 12.71 9.13 4.72
N VAL A 47 13.88 8.49 4.65
CA VAL A 47 14.97 8.62 5.64
C VAL A 47 16.07 9.58 5.19
N ASP A 48 15.83 10.34 4.12
CA ASP A 48 16.76 11.34 3.58
C ASP A 48 18.15 10.78 3.23
N GLN A 49 18.17 9.55 2.70
CA GLN A 49 19.39 8.86 2.25
C GLN A 49 19.35 8.53 0.75
N PRO A 50 20.51 8.52 0.07
CA PRO A 50 20.59 8.04 -1.30
C PRO A 50 20.28 6.54 -1.37
N ALA A 51 19.53 6.13 -2.39
CA ALA A 51 19.17 4.73 -2.55
C ALA A 51 20.40 3.85 -2.86
N GLN A 52 20.61 2.83 -2.03
CA GLN A 52 21.60 1.78 -2.23
C GLN A 52 20.89 0.43 -2.24
N ILE A 53 20.78 -0.20 -3.41
CA ILE A 53 19.93 -1.40 -3.61
C ILE A 53 20.79 -2.53 -4.14
N ASP A 54 20.93 -3.57 -3.32
CA ASP A 54 21.53 -4.85 -3.72
C ASP A 54 20.44 -5.86 -4.07
N TYR A 55 20.60 -6.52 -5.22
CA TYR A 55 19.68 -7.55 -5.67
C TYR A 55 20.20 -8.93 -5.26
N ILE A 56 19.31 -9.74 -4.69
CA ILE A 56 19.59 -11.14 -4.38
C ILE A 56 18.82 -12.05 -5.34
N PRO A 57 19.31 -13.28 -5.63
CA PRO A 57 18.56 -14.26 -6.39
C PRO A 57 17.21 -14.59 -5.74
N MET A 58 16.17 -14.79 -6.57
CA MET A 58 14.86 -15.24 -6.10
C MET A 58 15.00 -16.61 -5.40
N PRO A 59 14.61 -16.76 -4.13
CA PRO A 59 14.60 -18.05 -3.45
C PRO A 59 13.75 -19.06 -4.21
N GLU A 60 14.29 -20.25 -4.47
CA GLU A 60 13.62 -21.26 -5.31
C GLU A 60 12.25 -21.66 -4.75
N ALA A 61 12.15 -21.80 -3.44
CA ALA A 61 10.91 -22.16 -2.75
C ALA A 61 9.77 -21.15 -2.93
N LEU A 62 10.09 -19.89 -3.27
CA LEU A 62 9.09 -18.84 -3.49
C LEU A 62 8.71 -18.70 -4.97
N ARG A 63 9.56 -19.13 -5.90
CA ARG A 63 9.45 -18.86 -7.34
C ARG A 63 8.06 -19.16 -7.91
N ASP A 64 7.53 -20.34 -7.64
CA ASP A 64 6.25 -20.79 -8.22
C ASP A 64 5.01 -20.23 -7.50
N ARG A 65 5.21 -19.64 -6.32
CA ARG A 65 4.13 -19.06 -5.49
C ARG A 65 4.16 -17.54 -5.49
N TYR A 66 5.16 -16.95 -6.16
CA TYR A 66 5.38 -15.52 -6.13
C TYR A 66 4.49 -14.79 -7.13
N GLN A 67 3.65 -13.89 -6.63
CA GLN A 67 2.92 -12.97 -7.49
C GLN A 67 3.85 -11.83 -7.95
N TYR A 68 4.30 -11.92 -9.20
CA TYR A 68 5.16 -10.91 -9.85
C TYR A 68 4.43 -9.59 -10.11
N ARG A 69 3.13 -9.64 -10.38
CA ARG A 69 2.30 -8.45 -10.61
C ARG A 69 0.96 -8.59 -9.89
N THR A 70 0.59 -7.54 -9.19
CA THR A 70 -0.75 -7.33 -8.63
C THR A 70 -1.14 -5.89 -8.93
N GLU A 71 -2.38 -5.69 -9.34
CA GLU A 71 -2.99 -4.40 -9.69
C GLU A 71 -4.49 -4.55 -9.42
N ALA A 72 -5.02 -3.80 -8.45
CA ALA A 72 -6.42 -3.94 -8.08
C ALA A 72 -7.31 -3.31 -9.14
N ASP A 73 -8.22 -4.08 -9.74
CA ASP A 73 -9.33 -3.46 -10.47
C ASP A 73 -10.33 -2.89 -9.45
N ILE A 74 -10.34 -1.56 -9.35
CA ILE A 74 -11.17 -0.79 -8.41
C ILE A 74 -12.41 -0.17 -9.08
N GLU A 75 -12.72 -0.49 -10.33
CA GLU A 75 -13.88 0.07 -11.03
C GLU A 75 -15.19 -0.32 -10.35
N LYS A 76 -15.26 -1.49 -9.69
CA LYS A 76 -16.40 -1.86 -8.86
C LYS A 76 -16.55 -0.95 -7.64
N LEU A 77 -15.45 -0.61 -6.97
CA LEU A 77 -15.45 0.27 -5.79
C LEU A 77 -15.83 1.71 -6.18
N LYS A 78 -15.29 2.22 -7.28
CA LYS A 78 -15.66 3.54 -7.83
C LYS A 78 -17.14 3.61 -8.21
N ARG A 79 -17.65 2.61 -8.94
CA ARG A 79 -19.08 2.55 -9.32
C ARG A 79 -20.02 2.46 -8.11
N ALA A 80 -19.55 1.95 -6.99
CA ALA A 80 -20.32 1.94 -5.74
C ALA A 80 -20.40 3.32 -5.07
N GLY A 81 -19.61 4.31 -5.52
CA GLY A 81 -19.62 5.68 -5.00
C GLY A 81 -18.64 5.93 -3.86
N CYS A 82 -17.67 5.03 -3.62
CA CYS A 82 -16.65 5.26 -2.59
C CYS A 82 -15.76 6.46 -2.98
N PRO A 83 -15.67 7.51 -2.13
CA PRO A 83 -14.97 8.76 -2.48
C PRO A 83 -13.47 8.71 -2.19
N VAL A 84 -12.95 7.61 -1.62
CA VAL A 84 -11.56 7.52 -1.17
C VAL A 84 -10.60 7.64 -2.35
N VAL A 85 -9.65 8.56 -2.21
CA VAL A 85 -8.53 8.72 -3.14
C VAL A 85 -7.30 8.09 -2.49
N PHE A 86 -6.79 7.04 -3.12
CA PHE A 86 -5.61 6.35 -2.61
C PHE A 86 -4.36 7.23 -2.72
N ARG A 87 -3.58 7.27 -1.64
CA ARG A 87 -2.38 8.09 -1.54
C ARG A 87 -1.29 7.56 -2.48
N PRO A 88 -0.48 8.44 -3.10
CA PRO A 88 0.73 8.02 -3.82
C PRO A 88 1.66 7.20 -2.92
N LEU A 89 2.41 6.28 -3.53
CA LEU A 89 3.34 5.39 -2.81
C LEU A 89 4.33 6.20 -1.97
N GLU A 90 4.87 7.27 -2.55
CA GLU A 90 5.89 8.13 -1.96
C GLU A 90 5.36 8.82 -0.70
N ASP A 91 4.14 9.35 -0.75
CA ASP A 91 3.50 10.04 0.37
C ASP A 91 3.15 9.06 1.50
N ALA A 92 2.59 7.89 1.14
CA ALA A 92 2.25 6.84 2.09
C ALA A 92 3.49 6.30 2.82
N VAL A 93 4.57 6.03 2.08
CA VAL A 93 5.84 5.56 2.65
C VAL A 93 6.47 6.63 3.52
N SER A 94 6.49 7.89 3.08
CA SER A 94 7.01 9.02 3.87
C SER A 94 6.26 9.17 5.19
N ASP A 95 4.92 9.13 5.17
CA ASP A 95 4.12 9.19 6.40
C ASP A 95 4.41 7.99 7.31
N TYR A 96 4.40 6.76 6.78
CA TYR A 96 4.66 5.58 7.57
C TYR A 96 6.04 5.61 8.24
N VAL A 97 7.08 5.90 7.47
CA VAL A 97 8.46 5.89 7.96
C VAL A 97 8.68 6.99 9.00
N ARG A 98 8.31 8.23 8.68
CA ARG A 98 8.64 9.39 9.52
C ARG A 98 7.75 9.48 10.75
N ASN A 99 6.48 9.10 10.65
CA ASN A 99 5.53 9.26 11.74
C ASN A 99 5.37 8.02 12.61
N TYR A 100 5.79 6.84 12.15
CA TYR A 100 5.60 5.58 12.89
C TYR A 100 6.89 4.78 13.01
N LEU A 101 7.58 4.47 11.91
CA LEU A 101 8.74 3.56 11.97
C LEU A 101 9.97 4.16 12.67
N LEU A 102 10.25 5.45 12.44
CA LEU A 102 11.38 6.15 13.05
C LEU A 102 11.09 6.66 14.47
N LYS A 103 9.82 6.68 14.88
CA LYS A 103 9.43 7.02 16.24
C LYS A 103 9.44 5.74 17.07
N GLY A 104 9.74 5.85 18.37
CA GLY A 104 9.49 4.75 19.29
C GLY A 104 8.02 4.37 19.25
N ASP A 105 7.70 3.08 19.44
CA ASP A 105 6.32 2.63 19.46
C ASP A 105 5.60 3.30 20.64
N PRO A 106 4.57 4.14 20.40
CA PRO A 106 3.88 4.84 21.49
C PRO A 106 3.06 3.90 22.39
N TYR A 107 2.93 2.62 22.02
CA TYR A 107 2.17 1.61 22.74
C TYR A 107 3.05 0.51 23.36
N LEU A 108 4.36 0.53 23.14
CA LEU A 108 5.31 -0.36 23.81
C LEU A 108 6.24 0.51 24.66
N GLU A 109 6.06 0.44 25.98
CA GLU A 109 7.05 0.90 26.97
C GLU A 109 8.26 -0.05 27.02
#